data_AF-A0A228JI62-F1
#
_entry.id   AF-A0A228JI62-F1
#
_cell.length_a   1.000
_cell.length_b   1.000
_cell.length_c   1.000
_cell.angle_alpha   90.00
_cell.angle_beta   90.00
_cell.angle_gamma   90.00
#
_symmetry.space_group_name_H-M   'P 1'
#
loop_
_entity.id
_entity.type
_entity.pdbx_description
1 polymer ?
#
loop_
_entity_poly.entity_id
_entity_poly.type
_entity_poly.pdbx_seq_one_letter_code
_entity_poly.pdbx_strand_id
1 'polypeptide(L)'
;MRTDALDGNDLDYWCARALCADDEDTLRFTAVTPHLVVTAACDALRRLDTCFMPSASWSDAGAVLDRVDDLRIARHGDDVECDATFVDVPSTCGAHGRNARVALLRAFVRARFGDEIDAPPPFPHRIEHGAVVRCDPGVPLPDADDDRATGDSTDIRSVPRM
;
A
#
# COMPACT_ATOMS: atom_id res chain seq x y z
N MET A 1 -7.00 12.86 11.36
CA MET A 1 -8.21 12.22 10.80
C MET A 1 -8.50 10.95 11.59
N ARG A 2 -9.77 10.62 11.86
CA ARG A 2 -10.14 9.39 12.57
C ARG A 2 -10.11 8.21 11.59
N THR A 3 -9.47 7.10 11.98
CA THR A 3 -9.38 5.89 11.13
C THR A 3 -10.78 5.33 10.79
N ASP A 4 -11.71 5.39 11.74
CA ASP A 4 -13.11 4.96 11.54
C ASP A 4 -13.89 5.79 10.51
N ALA A 5 -13.40 6.99 10.18
CA ALA A 5 -14.02 7.88 9.20
C ALA A 5 -13.39 7.77 7.79
N LEU A 6 -12.29 7.03 7.63
CA LEU A 6 -11.59 6.92 6.36
C LEU A 6 -12.46 6.27 5.28
N ASP A 7 -12.43 6.81 4.07
CA ASP A 7 -13.18 6.25 2.96
C ASP A 7 -12.51 6.60 1.64
N GLY A 8 -12.90 5.88 0.58
CA GLY A 8 -12.42 6.08 -0.78
C GLY A 8 -10.90 6.21 -0.85
N ASN A 9 -10.45 7.28 -1.49
CA ASN A 9 -9.05 7.50 -1.81
C ASN A 9 -8.16 7.70 -0.58
N ASP A 10 -8.67 8.26 0.52
CA ASP A 10 -7.91 8.42 1.76
C ASP A 10 -7.68 7.06 2.44
N LEU A 11 -8.71 6.20 2.42
CA LEU A 11 -8.58 4.82 2.90
C LEU A 11 -7.59 4.04 2.03
N ASP A 12 -7.69 4.17 0.70
CA ASP A 12 -6.80 3.52 -0.26
C ASP A 12 -5.32 3.92 -0.05
N TYR A 13 -5.07 5.21 0.17
CA TYR A 13 -3.74 5.75 0.47
C TYR A 13 -3.14 5.10 1.71
N TRP A 14 -3.90 5.06 2.80
CA TRP A 14 -3.42 4.52 4.07
C TRP A 14 -3.28 3.00 4.06
N CYS A 15 -4.07 2.28 3.25
CA CYS A 15 -3.82 0.86 3.00
C CYS A 15 -2.49 0.62 2.30
N ALA A 16 -2.15 1.42 1.28
CA ALA A 16 -0.84 1.31 0.61
C ALA A 16 0.31 1.59 1.59
N ARG A 17 0.18 2.65 2.41
CA ARG A 17 1.16 2.96 3.47
C ARG A 17 1.32 1.81 4.47
N ALA A 18 0.22 1.20 4.91
CA ALA A 18 0.26 0.11 5.88
C ALA A 18 0.91 -1.15 5.30
N LEU A 19 0.63 -1.50 4.04
CA LEU A 19 1.22 -2.66 3.37
C LEU A 19 2.74 -2.53 3.19
N CYS A 20 3.25 -1.33 2.94
CA CYS A 20 4.68 -1.09 2.73
C CYS A 20 5.40 -0.58 4.00
N ALA A 21 4.78 -0.67 5.18
CA ALA A 21 5.29 0.00 6.37
C ALA A 21 6.59 -0.60 6.93
N ASP A 22 6.88 -1.88 6.61
CA ASP A 22 8.10 -2.58 7.05
C ASP A 22 9.22 -2.57 6.01
N ASP A 23 8.95 -2.09 4.79
CA ASP A 23 9.88 -2.11 3.67
C ASP A 23 10.25 -0.69 3.24
N GLU A 24 11.43 -0.24 3.65
CA GLU A 24 11.94 1.10 3.37
C GLU A 24 12.11 1.37 1.87
N ASP A 25 11.83 2.61 1.46
CA ASP A 25 12.03 3.13 0.11
C ASP A 25 11.32 2.35 -1.02
N THR A 26 10.34 1.51 -0.67
CA THR A 26 9.62 0.67 -1.63
C THR A 26 8.35 1.30 -2.19
N LEU A 27 7.85 2.41 -1.61
CA LEU A 27 6.53 2.97 -1.93
C LEU A 27 6.60 4.39 -2.52
N ARG A 28 6.04 4.54 -3.71
CA ARG A 28 5.86 5.82 -4.41
C ARG A 28 4.42 5.99 -4.86
N PHE A 29 3.88 7.18 -4.61
CA PHE A 29 2.60 7.67 -5.12
C PHE A 29 2.85 8.58 -6.31
N THR A 30 2.59 8.08 -7.52
CA THR A 30 2.78 8.82 -8.78
C THR A 30 1.58 9.73 -9.07
N ALA A 31 0.41 9.40 -8.55
CA ALA A 31 -0.76 10.28 -8.47
C ALA A 31 -1.54 9.99 -7.19
N VAL A 32 -2.05 11.05 -6.55
CA VAL A 32 -2.87 10.92 -5.33
C VAL A 32 -4.33 11.20 -5.61
N THR A 33 -4.66 12.17 -6.47
CA THR A 33 -6.05 12.48 -6.84
C THR A 33 -6.18 12.64 -8.36
N PRO A 34 -7.34 12.28 -8.96
CA PRO A 34 -8.55 11.70 -8.34
C PRO A 34 -8.45 10.18 -8.08
N HIS A 35 -7.44 9.52 -8.62
CA HIS A 35 -7.19 8.10 -8.42
C HIS A 35 -5.77 7.89 -7.91
N LEU A 36 -5.63 7.05 -6.89
CA LEU A 36 -4.34 6.67 -6.33
C LEU A 36 -3.57 5.76 -7.28
N VAL A 37 -2.45 6.24 -7.80
CA VAL A 37 -1.53 5.47 -8.65
C VAL A 37 -0.23 5.25 -7.89
N VAL A 38 0.17 4.00 -7.73
CA VAL A 38 1.32 3.61 -6.91
C VAL A 38 2.33 2.77 -7.67
N THR A 39 3.59 2.98 -7.34
CA THR A 39 4.66 2.00 -7.53
C THR A 39 5.04 1.47 -6.15
N ALA A 40 5.01 0.15 -5.99
CA ALA A 40 5.32 -0.53 -4.74
C ALA A 40 6.15 -1.78 -5.05
N ALA A 41 7.24 -2.00 -4.30
CA ALA A 41 8.16 -3.11 -4.52
C ALA A 41 8.41 -3.95 -3.26
N CYS A 42 7.44 -4.00 -2.35
CA CYS A 42 7.53 -4.83 -1.14
C CYS A 42 6.80 -6.17 -1.32
N ASP A 43 6.99 -7.10 -0.38
CA ASP A 43 6.34 -8.42 -0.45
C ASP A 43 4.82 -8.36 -0.33
N ALA A 44 4.30 -7.44 0.50
CA ALA A 44 2.86 -7.27 0.70
C ALA A 44 2.17 -6.50 -0.45
N LEU A 45 2.92 -5.78 -1.29
CA LEU A 45 2.37 -5.00 -2.39
C LEU A 45 3.40 -4.80 -3.52
N ARG A 46 3.18 -5.47 -4.65
CA ARG A 46 3.98 -5.30 -5.88
C ARG A 46 3.15 -4.65 -6.97
N ARG A 47 3.46 -3.40 -7.32
CA ARG A 47 2.79 -2.61 -8.35
C ARG A 47 3.76 -1.71 -9.09
N LEU A 48 3.51 -1.45 -10.37
CA LEU A 48 4.32 -0.56 -11.20
C LEU A 48 3.43 0.47 -11.87
N ASP A 49 3.37 1.67 -11.27
CA ASP A 49 2.58 2.82 -11.70
C ASP A 49 1.14 2.45 -12.12
N THR A 50 0.45 1.68 -11.27
CA THR A 50 -0.95 1.27 -11.50
C THR A 50 -1.88 1.80 -10.42
N CYS A 51 -3.16 1.92 -10.76
CA CYS A 51 -4.18 2.29 -9.77
C CYS A 51 -4.23 1.26 -8.63
N PHE A 52 -4.45 1.74 -7.41
CA PHE A 52 -4.69 0.91 -6.25
C PHE A 52 -5.91 1.45 -5.49
N MET A 53 -7.01 0.72 -5.54
CA MET A 53 -8.31 1.15 -5.03
C MET A 53 -8.97 0.06 -4.17
N PRO A 54 -8.34 -0.42 -3.08
CA PRO A 54 -8.87 -1.50 -2.26
C PRO A 54 -10.27 -1.20 -1.68
N SER A 55 -10.61 0.06 -1.41
CA SER A 55 -11.95 0.45 -0.95
C SER A 55 -13.05 0.22 -1.99
N ALA A 56 -12.69 0.17 -3.28
CA ALA A 56 -13.58 -0.01 -4.44
C ALA A 56 -13.44 -1.37 -5.13
N SER A 57 -12.27 -2.03 -5.03
CA SER A 57 -11.93 -3.28 -5.73
C SER A 57 -11.49 -4.39 -4.77
N TRP A 58 -12.15 -5.55 -4.84
CA TRP A 58 -11.68 -6.73 -4.09
C TRP A 58 -10.36 -7.28 -4.62
N SER A 59 -10.07 -7.12 -5.91
CA SER A 59 -8.78 -7.52 -6.48
C SER A 59 -7.63 -6.75 -5.85
N ASP A 60 -7.86 -5.49 -5.45
CA ASP A 60 -6.84 -4.69 -4.76
C ASP A 60 -6.86 -4.95 -3.25
N ALA A 61 -8.05 -5.11 -2.65
CA ALA A 61 -8.18 -5.44 -1.23
C ALA A 61 -7.63 -6.83 -0.87
N GLY A 62 -7.44 -7.71 -1.86
CA GLY A 62 -6.77 -9.01 -1.69
C GLY A 62 -5.41 -8.89 -1.01
N ALA A 63 -4.64 -7.84 -1.32
CA ALA A 63 -3.35 -7.60 -0.68
C ALA A 63 -3.45 -7.41 0.85
N VAL A 64 -4.57 -6.85 1.36
CA VAL A 64 -4.83 -6.74 2.80
C VAL A 64 -5.34 -8.06 3.38
N LEU A 65 -6.17 -8.80 2.63
CA LEU A 65 -6.65 -10.12 3.04
C LEU A 65 -5.50 -11.12 3.22
N ASP A 66 -4.48 -11.06 2.37
CA ASP A 66 -3.29 -11.92 2.48
C ASP A 66 -2.45 -11.64 3.75
N ARG A 67 -2.77 -10.56 4.48
CA ARG A 67 -2.16 -10.21 5.77
C ARG A 67 -2.99 -10.59 6.99
N VAL A 68 -4.18 -11.17 6.79
CA VAL A 68 -5.08 -11.54 7.87
C VAL A 68 -4.71 -12.90 8.44
N ASP A 69 -4.55 -12.96 9.77
CA ASP A 69 -4.38 -14.23 10.51
C ASP A 69 -5.73 -14.78 11.00
N ASP A 70 -6.58 -13.92 11.54
CA ASP A 70 -7.94 -14.26 12.00
C ASP A 70 -8.90 -13.12 11.64
N LEU A 71 -10.14 -13.47 11.30
CA LEU A 71 -11.14 -12.52 10.82
C LEU A 71 -12.54 -12.90 11.27
N ARG A 72 -13.19 -11.96 11.95
CA ARG A 72 -14.60 -12.01 12.31
C ARG A 72 -15.33 -10.83 11.71
N ILE A 73 -16.43 -11.11 11.01
CA ILE A 73 -17.31 -10.09 10.44
C ILE A 73 -18.71 -10.28 11.01
N ALA A 74 -19.27 -9.23 11.57
CA ALA A 74 -20.66 -9.17 12.02
C ALA A 74 -21.42 -8.09 11.24
N ARG A 75 -22.67 -8.36 10.88
CA ARG A 75 -23.54 -7.40 10.20
C ARG A 75 -24.69 -7.00 11.11
N HIS A 76 -24.85 -5.70 11.30
CA HIS A 76 -25.89 -5.09 12.12
C HIS A 76 -26.70 -4.10 11.27
N GLY A 77 -27.72 -4.61 10.57
CA GLY A 77 -28.47 -3.81 9.61
C GLY A 77 -27.58 -3.35 8.45
N ASP A 78 -27.45 -2.03 8.29
CA ASP A 78 -26.63 -1.40 7.25
C ASP A 78 -25.16 -1.23 7.65
N ASP A 79 -24.80 -1.53 8.90
CA ASP A 79 -23.44 -1.43 9.40
C ASP A 79 -22.74 -2.80 9.45
N VAL A 80 -21.43 -2.79 9.24
CA VAL A 80 -20.59 -3.99 9.30
C VAL A 80 -19.45 -3.74 10.27
N GLU A 81 -19.37 -4.58 11.29
CA GLU A 81 -18.26 -4.65 12.24
C GLU A 81 -17.27 -5.73 11.76
N CYS A 82 -15.99 -5.39 11.81
CA CYS A 82 -14.89 -6.28 11.47
C CYS A 82 -13.88 -6.27 12.60
N ASP A 83 -13.60 -7.45 13.18
CA ASP A 83 -12.45 -7.69 14.05
C ASP A 83 -11.46 -8.56 13.32
N ALA A 84 -10.20 -8.14 13.24
CA ALA A 84 -9.15 -8.89 12.57
C ALA A 84 -7.85 -8.86 13.35
N THR A 85 -7.10 -9.96 13.32
CA THR A 85 -5.66 -9.97 13.61
C THR A 85 -4.91 -10.01 12.30
N PHE A 86 -3.80 -9.29 12.26
CA PHE A 86 -2.94 -9.25 11.09
C PHE A 86 -1.58 -9.82 11.46
N VAL A 87 -0.95 -10.50 10.50
CA VAL A 87 0.42 -10.99 10.66
C VAL A 87 1.31 -9.81 11.07
N ASP A 88 2.24 -10.07 11.99
CA ASP A 88 3.15 -9.09 12.58
C ASP A 88 2.48 -8.02 13.48
N VAL A 89 1.16 -8.10 13.70
CA VAL A 89 0.43 -7.26 14.65
C VAL A 89 -0.19 -8.11 15.78
N PRO A 90 0.29 -7.99 17.03
CA PRO A 90 -0.03 -8.94 18.10
C PRO A 90 -1.45 -8.85 18.68
N SER A 91 -2.24 -7.83 18.30
CA SER A 91 -3.55 -7.55 18.89
C SER A 91 -4.66 -7.51 17.84
N THR A 92 -5.81 -8.09 18.15
CA THR A 92 -7.05 -7.93 17.37
C THR A 92 -7.43 -6.46 17.30
N CYS A 93 -7.73 -5.99 16.09
CA CYS A 93 -8.19 -4.64 15.85
C CYS A 93 -9.57 -4.66 15.21
N GLY A 94 -10.48 -3.85 15.77
CA GLY A 94 -11.87 -3.73 15.34
C GLY A 94 -12.11 -2.41 14.59
N ALA A 95 -12.91 -2.45 13.54
CA ALA A 95 -13.44 -1.26 12.86
C ALA A 95 -14.82 -1.51 12.23
N HIS A 96 -15.53 -0.42 11.99
CA HIS A 96 -16.86 -0.43 11.36
C HIS A 96 -16.80 0.12 9.94
N GLY A 97 -17.76 -0.27 9.09
CA GLY A 97 -17.89 0.28 7.76
C GLY A 97 -19.19 -0.10 7.06
N ARG A 98 -19.52 0.64 5.98
CA ARG A 98 -20.71 0.39 5.15
C ARG A 98 -20.76 -1.01 4.53
N ASN A 99 -19.62 -1.70 4.47
CA ASN A 99 -19.50 -3.07 4.00
C ASN A 99 -18.24 -3.71 4.59
N ALA A 100 -18.17 -5.05 4.49
CA ALA A 100 -17.06 -5.85 5.00
C ALA A 100 -15.68 -5.37 4.54
N ARG A 101 -15.55 -4.96 3.27
CA ARG A 101 -14.28 -4.48 2.71
C ARG A 101 -13.81 -3.22 3.40
N VAL A 102 -14.69 -2.21 3.51
CA VAL A 102 -14.35 -0.95 4.17
C VAL A 102 -14.03 -1.17 5.65
N ALA A 103 -14.80 -2.01 6.34
CA ALA A 103 -14.55 -2.35 7.74
C ALA A 103 -13.18 -3.04 7.93
N LEU A 104 -12.85 -4.03 7.11
CA LEU A 104 -11.54 -4.71 7.11
C LEU A 104 -10.38 -3.74 6.86
N LEU A 105 -10.48 -2.90 5.83
CA LEU A 105 -9.42 -1.96 5.48
C LEU A 105 -9.18 -0.93 6.58
N ARG A 106 -10.24 -0.44 7.24
CA ARG A 106 -10.11 0.44 8.40
C ARG A 106 -9.47 -0.27 9.59
N ALA A 107 -9.86 -1.51 9.88
CA ALA A 107 -9.24 -2.31 10.94
C ALA A 107 -7.74 -2.51 10.67
N PHE A 108 -7.36 -2.75 9.41
CA PHE A 108 -5.96 -2.89 9.00
C PHE A 108 -5.15 -1.60 9.20
N VAL A 109 -5.67 -0.46 8.73
CA VAL A 109 -5.04 0.85 8.95
C VAL A 109 -4.92 1.16 10.44
N ARG A 110 -5.97 0.85 11.22
CA ARG A 110 -6.01 1.08 12.66
C ARG A 110 -5.00 0.21 13.41
N ALA A 111 -4.86 -1.06 13.01
CA ALA A 111 -3.90 -1.99 13.57
C ALA A 111 -2.46 -1.47 13.41
N ARG A 112 -2.18 -0.75 12.32
CA ARG A 112 -0.83 -0.26 11.99
C ARG A 112 -0.51 1.13 12.54
N PHE A 113 -1.47 2.05 12.48
CA PHE A 113 -1.24 3.47 12.78
C PHE A 113 -2.06 3.99 13.96
N GLY A 114 -2.96 3.18 14.50
CA GLY A 114 -3.88 3.56 15.57
C GLY A 114 -5.10 4.34 15.08
N ASP A 115 -5.66 5.11 16.02
CA ASP A 115 -6.96 5.75 15.89
C ASP A 115 -6.96 7.06 15.09
N GLU A 116 -5.80 7.72 15.03
CA GLU A 116 -5.64 9.03 14.44
C GLU A 116 -4.43 9.08 13.52
N ILE A 117 -4.66 9.58 12.29
CA ILE A 117 -3.64 9.69 11.25
C ILE A 117 -3.77 11.02 10.50
N ASP A 118 -2.69 11.46 9.84
CA ASP A 118 -2.70 12.70 9.08
C ASP A 118 -3.48 12.61 7.76
N ALA A 119 -3.81 13.77 7.19
CA ALA A 119 -4.38 13.82 5.84
C ALA A 119 -3.32 13.46 4.79
N PRO A 120 -3.65 12.67 3.74
CA PRO A 120 -2.71 12.36 2.68
C PRO A 120 -2.19 13.63 1.97
N PRO A 121 -0.90 13.70 1.63
CA PRO A 121 -0.37 14.81 0.83
C PRO A 121 -1.07 14.89 -0.53
N PRO A 122 -1.50 16.07 -1.00
CA PRO A 122 -2.28 16.19 -2.24
C PRO A 122 -1.41 16.16 -3.51
N PHE A 123 -0.17 15.69 -3.43
CA PHE A 123 0.81 15.73 -4.51
C PHE A 123 1.59 14.41 -4.63
N PRO A 124 2.16 14.09 -5.80
CA PRO A 124 3.03 12.93 -5.97
C PRO A 124 4.23 12.94 -5.04
N HIS A 125 4.50 11.83 -4.38
CA HIS A 125 5.56 11.69 -3.38
C HIS A 125 5.97 10.24 -3.23
N ARG A 126 7.14 10.02 -2.64
CA ARG A 126 7.58 8.72 -2.17
C ARG A 126 7.71 8.72 -0.65
N ILE A 127 7.77 7.53 -0.08
CA ILE A 127 8.02 7.34 1.34
C ILE A 127 9.48 6.93 1.49
N GLU A 128 10.27 7.76 2.16
CA GLU A 128 11.66 7.45 2.50
C GLU A 128 11.83 7.42 4.01
N HIS A 129 12.28 6.29 4.56
CA HIS A 129 12.41 6.10 6.02
C HIS A 129 11.15 6.55 6.80
N GLY A 130 9.97 6.25 6.25
CA GLY A 130 8.67 6.64 6.81
C GLY A 130 8.23 8.09 6.54
N ALA A 131 9.12 8.95 6.04
CA ALA A 131 8.86 10.35 5.74
C ALA A 131 8.33 10.57 4.32
N VAL A 132 7.47 11.57 4.15
CA VAL A 132 6.96 11.98 2.84
C VAL A 132 8.01 12.84 2.12
N VAL A 133 8.45 12.39 0.95
CA VAL A 133 9.39 13.12 0.10
C VAL A 133 8.74 13.41 -1.24
N ARG A 134 8.59 14.69 -1.57
CA ARG A 134 7.93 15.13 -2.80
C ARG A 134 8.68 14.59 -4.02
N CYS A 135 7.94 14.09 -5.01
CA CYS A 135 8.49 13.74 -6.31
C CYS A 135 8.32 14.96 -7.23
N ASP A 136 9.40 15.67 -7.50
CA ASP A 136 9.38 16.75 -8.49
C ASP A 136 9.45 16.17 -9.90
N PRO A 137 8.44 16.43 -10.76
CA PRO A 137 8.48 15.97 -12.14
C PRO A 137 9.66 16.60 -12.88
N GLY A 138 10.47 15.78 -13.55
CA GLY A 138 11.57 16.25 -14.40
C GLY A 138 12.90 16.47 -13.70
N VAL A 139 13.06 16.05 -12.45
CA VAL A 139 14.41 15.88 -11.87
C VAL A 139 15.10 14.76 -12.65
N PRO A 140 16.31 15.00 -13.21
CA PRO A 140 17.08 13.95 -13.87
C PRO A 140 17.19 12.75 -12.94
N LEU A 141 17.13 11.55 -13.51
CA LEU A 141 17.57 10.35 -12.79
C LEU A 141 18.95 10.67 -12.18
N PRO A 142 19.20 10.35 -10.89
CA PRO A 142 20.55 10.46 -10.37
C PRO A 142 21.47 9.72 -11.34
N ASP A 143 22.60 10.36 -11.70
CA ASP A 143 23.62 9.68 -12.49
C ASP A 143 23.86 8.34 -11.80
N ALA A 144 23.61 7.25 -12.53
CA ALA A 144 23.82 5.92 -11.99
C ALA A 144 25.21 5.92 -11.37
N ASP A 145 25.32 5.44 -10.12
CA ASP A 145 26.64 5.08 -9.59
C ASP A 145 27.34 4.29 -10.70
N ASP A 146 28.58 4.66 -11.02
CA ASP A 146 29.40 4.12 -12.12
C ASP A 146 29.77 2.64 -11.84
N ASP A 147 28.86 1.85 -11.28
CA ASP A 147 28.75 0.41 -11.42
C ASP A 147 28.48 0.11 -12.89
N ARG A 148 29.53 0.31 -13.69
CA ARG A 148 29.62 -0.27 -15.02
C ARG A 148 29.32 -1.73 -14.85
N ALA A 149 28.22 -2.17 -15.46
CA ALA A 149 27.99 -3.57 -15.71
C ALA A 149 29.28 -4.12 -16.32
N THR A 150 30.03 -4.91 -15.55
CA THR A 150 31.37 -5.39 -15.93
C THR A 150 31.31 -6.49 -16.99
N GLY A 151 30.15 -6.64 -17.63
CA GLY A 151 29.87 -7.62 -18.67
C GLY A 151 30.26 -7.07 -20.04
N ASP A 152 31.11 -7.82 -20.73
CA ASP A 152 31.37 -7.63 -22.14
C ASP A 152 30.05 -7.78 -22.92
N SER A 153 29.55 -6.67 -23.47
CA SER A 153 28.32 -6.62 -24.26
C SER A 153 28.35 -7.54 -25.49
N THR A 154 29.51 -8.11 -25.83
CA THR A 154 29.66 -9.04 -26.95
C THR A 154 29.46 -10.52 -26.58
N ASP A 155 29.33 -10.87 -25.30
CA ASP A 155 29.20 -12.28 -24.84
C ASP A 155 27.73 -12.74 -24.71
N ILE A 156 26.91 -12.52 -25.74
CA ILE A 156 25.55 -13.10 -25.82
C ILE A 156 25.67 -14.54 -26.31
N ARG A 157 26.07 -15.46 -25.42
CA ARG A 157 26.04 -16.91 -25.74
C ARG A 157 24.59 -17.38 -25.77
N SER A 158 24.10 -17.67 -26.97
CA SER A 158 22.85 -18.41 -27.13
C SER A 158 22.99 -19.77 -26.45
N VAL A 159 22.15 -20.06 -25.45
CA VAL A 159 22.15 -21.36 -24.78
C VAL A 159 21.80 -22.45 -25.80
N PRO A 160 22.59 -23.53 -25.95
CA PRO A 160 22.24 -24.60 -26.88
C PRO A 160 20.91 -25.23 -26.48
N ARG A 161 19.97 -25.29 -27.42
CA ARG A 161 18.74 -26.07 -27.23
C ARG A 161 19.12 -27.55 -27.33
N MET A 162 18.90 -28.30 -26.25
CA MET A 162 18.89 -29.76 -26.26
C MET A 162 17.45 -30.24 -26.36
#